data_AF-A0A969GIA9-F1
#
_entry.id   AF-A0A969GIA9-F1
#
_cell.length_a   1.000
_cell.length_b   1.000
_cell.length_c   1.000
_cell.angle_alpha   90.00
_cell.angle_beta   90.00
_cell.angle_gamma   90.00
#
_symmetry.space_group_name_H-M   'P 1'
#
loop_
_entity.id
_entity.type
_entity.pdbx_description
1 polymer ?
#
loop_
_entity_poly.entity_id
_entity_poly.type
_entity_poly.pdbx_seq_one_letter_code
_entity_poly.pdbx_strand_id
1 'polypeptide(L)'
;MNTLALYDVLYLFKDIHKVVLEFAGELDEDQLRWRPRGYSTSIGFHLWHLARETDYLKAIILERTPELVADFGEATEIWAKRKLSKKMGLSD
;
A
#
# COMPACT_ATOMS: atom_id res chain seq x y z
N MET A 1 1.49 -17.94 14.73
CA MET A 1 0.42 -16.99 14.33
C MET A 1 -0.67 -17.82 13.68
N ASN A 2 -1.95 -17.55 13.92
CA ASN A 2 -3.03 -18.30 13.26
C ASN A 2 -3.09 -17.89 11.79
N THR A 3 -2.84 -18.81 10.87
CA THR A 3 -2.85 -18.56 9.41
C THR A 3 -4.18 -17.99 8.92
N LEU A 4 -5.30 -18.31 9.59
CA LEU A 4 -6.61 -17.72 9.28
C LEU A 4 -6.66 -16.21 9.51
N ALA A 5 -6.08 -15.72 10.61
CA ALA A 5 -6.07 -14.29 10.89
C ALA A 5 -5.21 -13.51 9.88
N LEU A 6 -4.11 -14.11 9.40
CA LEU A 6 -3.29 -13.52 8.34
C LEU A 6 -4.01 -13.53 6.99
N TYR A 7 -4.73 -14.61 6.70
CA TYR A 7 -5.57 -14.72 5.52
C TYR A 7 -6.62 -13.61 5.49
N ASP A 8 -7.34 -13.41 6.61
CA ASP A 8 -8.35 -12.36 6.77
C ASP A 8 -7.74 -10.97 6.59
N VAL A 9 -6.57 -10.70 7.19
CA VAL A 9 -5.86 -9.42 7.03
C VAL A 9 -5.48 -9.15 5.57
N LEU A 10 -4.93 -10.15 4.87
CA LEU A 10 -4.53 -10.00 3.47
C LEU A 10 -5.75 -9.78 2.55
N TYR A 11 -6.89 -10.40 2.87
CA TYR A 11 -8.15 -10.13 2.18
C TYR A 11 -8.66 -8.72 2.47
N LEU A 12 -8.66 -8.30 3.74
CA LEU A 12 -9.09 -6.97 4.15
C LEU A 12 -8.26 -5.87 3.48
N PHE A 13 -6.94 -6.07 3.32
CA PHE A 13 -6.10 -5.14 2.56
C PHE A 13 -6.64 -4.89 1.15
N LYS A 14 -7.10 -5.93 0.44
CA LYS A 14 -7.66 -5.80 -0.90
C LYS A 14 -8.93 -4.95 -0.91
N ASP A 15 -9.82 -5.16 0.05
CA ASP A 15 -11.10 -4.45 0.09
C ASP A 15 -10.93 -2.99 0.54
N ILE A 16 -10.10 -2.74 1.56
CA ILE A 16 -9.73 -1.38 1.98
C ILE A 16 -9.06 -0.63 0.82
N HIS A 17 -8.18 -1.31 0.07
CA HIS A 17 -7.52 -0.68 -1.07
C HIS A 17 -8.50 -0.21 -2.15
N LYS A 18 -9.60 -0.94 -2.40
CA LYS A 18 -10.66 -0.48 -3.33
C LYS A 18 -11.31 0.81 -2.85
N VAL A 19 -11.67 0.89 -1.56
CA VAL A 19 -12.27 2.08 -0.97
C VAL A 19 -11.33 3.28 -1.06
N VAL A 20 -10.04 3.07 -0.77
CA VAL A 20 -9.02 4.13 -0.87
C VAL A 20 -8.83 4.59 -2.31
N LEU A 21 -8.84 3.68 -3.29
CA LEU A 21 -8.73 4.03 -4.71
C LEU A 21 -9.96 4.76 -5.24
N GLU A 22 -11.16 4.36 -4.81
CA GLU A 22 -12.41 5.05 -5.16
C GLU A 22 -12.38 6.48 -4.62
N PHE A 23 -12.06 6.66 -3.34
CA PHE A 23 -11.88 7.98 -2.73
C PHE A 23 -10.80 8.81 -3.46
N ALA A 24 -9.63 8.23 -3.74
CA ALA A 24 -8.54 8.94 -4.40
C ALA A 24 -8.89 9.34 -5.85
N GLY A 25 -9.74 8.56 -6.53
CA GLY A 25 -10.18 8.83 -7.90
C GLY A 25 -11.10 10.06 -8.02
N GLU A 26 -11.71 10.50 -6.92
CA GLU A 26 -12.56 11.69 -6.87
C GLU A 26 -11.78 12.98 -6.56
N LEU A 27 -10.50 12.87 -6.18
CA LEU A 27 -9.70 14.02 -5.76
C LEU A 27 -8.99 14.68 -6.95
N ASP A 28 -9.04 16.00 -6.96
CA ASP A 28 -8.18 16.81 -7.81
C ASP A 28 -6.79 17.04 -7.19
N GLU A 29 -5.91 17.61 -8.00
CA GLU A 29 -4.53 17.92 -7.63
C GLU A 29 -4.40 18.92 -6.45
N ASP A 30 -5.32 19.87 -6.32
CA ASP A 30 -5.31 20.83 -5.22
C ASP A 30 -5.75 20.18 -3.89
N GLN A 31 -6.72 19.28 -3.96
CA GLN A 31 -7.16 18.44 -2.84
C GLN A 31 -6.04 17.46 -2.43
N LEU A 32 -5.33 16.84 -3.37
CA LEU A 32 -4.17 15.99 -3.06
C LEU A 32 -3.04 16.77 -2.36
N ARG A 33 -2.86 18.05 -2.70
CA ARG A 33 -1.90 18.95 -2.05
C ARG A 33 -2.41 19.52 -0.72
N TRP A 34 -3.72 19.44 -0.45
CA TRP A 34 -4.30 20.00 0.76
C TRP A 34 -3.78 19.31 2.02
N ARG A 35 -3.58 20.10 3.07
CA ARG A 35 -3.25 19.64 4.42
C ARG A 35 -3.88 20.54 5.48
N PRO A 36 -4.22 20.00 6.67
CA PRO A 36 -4.66 20.84 7.78
C PRO A 36 -3.57 21.82 8.22
N ARG A 37 -3.97 23.01 8.70
CA ARG A 37 -3.02 24.01 9.20
C ARG A 37 -2.24 23.44 10.40
N GLY A 38 -0.92 23.52 10.35
CA GLY A 38 -0.03 23.00 11.40
C GLY A 38 0.37 21.54 11.24
N TYR A 39 -0.10 20.85 10.19
CA TYR A 39 0.30 19.48 9.86
C TYR A 39 1.28 19.48 8.69
N SER A 40 2.22 18.53 8.68
CA SER A 40 3.25 18.41 7.65
C SER A 40 2.76 17.67 6.40
N THR A 41 1.84 16.73 6.56
CA THR A 41 1.43 15.76 5.53
C THR A 41 0.17 16.20 4.80
N SER A 42 0.18 16.06 3.47
CA SER A 42 -1.00 16.27 2.62
C SER A 42 -1.82 15.00 2.46
N ILE A 43 -3.03 15.11 1.92
CA ILE A 43 -3.85 13.94 1.55
C ILE A 43 -3.07 13.02 0.59
N GLY A 44 -2.41 13.58 -0.43
CA GLY A 44 -1.57 12.81 -1.35
C GLY A 44 -0.42 12.07 -0.67
N PHE A 45 0.21 12.67 0.34
CA PHE A 45 1.22 11.97 1.13
C PHE A 45 0.63 10.77 1.89
N HIS A 46 -0.55 10.92 2.49
CA HIS A 46 -1.21 9.81 3.19
C HIS A 46 -1.59 8.67 2.23
N LEU A 47 -2.07 8.98 1.04
CA LEU A 47 -2.37 7.97 0.01
C LEU A 47 -1.10 7.21 -0.40
N TRP A 48 -0.01 7.93 -0.67
CA TRP A 48 1.27 7.33 -0.99
C TRP A 48 1.79 6.45 0.15
N HIS A 49 1.73 6.95 1.40
CA HIS A 49 2.20 6.23 2.57
C HIS A 49 1.40 4.95 2.81
N LEU A 50 0.06 5.01 2.73
CA LEU A 50 -0.80 3.83 2.85
C LEU A 50 -0.47 2.77 1.80
N ALA A 51 -0.23 3.18 0.55
CA ALA A 51 0.16 2.27 -0.51
C ALA A 51 1.53 1.62 -0.24
N ARG A 52 2.54 2.40 0.21
CA ARG A 52 3.87 1.86 0.54
C ARG A 52 3.85 0.90 1.71
N GLU A 53 3.17 1.25 2.80
CA GLU A 53 3.09 0.42 4.00
C GLU A 53 2.36 -0.88 3.72
N THR A 54 1.25 -0.84 2.96
CA THR A 54 0.50 -2.06 2.60
C THR A 54 1.33 -2.99 1.72
N ASP A 55 2.07 -2.45 0.75
CA ASP A 55 2.97 -3.23 -0.12
C ASP A 55 4.08 -3.91 0.69
N TYR A 56 4.71 -3.17 1.61
CA TYR A 56 5.73 -3.69 2.52
C TYR A 56 5.17 -4.77 3.46
N LEU A 57 4.06 -4.49 4.15
CA LEU A 57 3.47 -5.43 5.11
C LEU A 57 3.04 -6.73 4.43
N LYS A 58 2.44 -6.64 3.23
CA LYS A 58 2.08 -7.82 2.44
C LYS A 58 3.32 -8.65 2.12
N ALA A 59 4.41 -8.03 1.65
CA ALA A 59 5.64 -8.73 1.33
C ALA A 59 6.22 -9.46 2.58
N ILE A 60 6.28 -8.78 3.72
CA ILE A 60 6.77 -9.36 4.99
C ILE A 60 5.88 -10.49 5.50
N ILE A 61 4.56 -10.37 5.40
CA ILE A 61 3.64 -11.44 5.79
C ILE A 61 3.91 -12.67 4.93
N LEU A 62 3.94 -12.52 3.60
CA LEU A 62 4.13 -13.63 2.67
C LEU A 62 5.52 -14.27 2.75
N GLU A 63 6.56 -13.49 3.07
CA GLU A 63 7.90 -14.01 3.35
C GLU A 63 7.89 -14.93 4.57
N ARG A 64 7.13 -14.56 5.60
CA ARG A 64 7.05 -15.29 6.88
C ARG A 64 6.00 -16.40 6.90
N THR A 65 5.06 -16.40 5.95
CA THR A 65 4.06 -17.46 5.77
C THR A 65 3.99 -17.89 4.31
N PRO A 66 4.99 -18.67 3.83
CA PRO A 66 5.07 -19.08 2.43
C PRO A 66 3.86 -19.88 1.93
N GLU A 67 3.12 -20.54 2.83
CA GLU A 67 1.90 -21.27 2.50
C GLU A 67 0.80 -20.38 1.90
N LEU A 68 0.85 -19.06 2.14
CA LEU A 68 -0.11 -18.09 1.63
C LEU A 68 0.28 -17.51 0.25
N VAL A 69 1.50 -17.77 -0.23
CA VAL A 69 2.01 -17.22 -1.50
C VAL A 69 1.17 -17.65 -2.70
N ALA A 70 0.65 -18.89 -2.69
CA ALA A 70 -0.17 -19.41 -3.78
C ALA A 70 -1.44 -18.58 -4.01
N ASP A 71 -2.03 -18.04 -2.93
CA ASP A 71 -3.30 -17.32 -2.98
C ASP A 71 -3.13 -15.80 -3.13
N PHE A 72 -2.04 -15.25 -2.60
CA PHE A 72 -1.84 -13.80 -2.52
C PHE A 72 -0.70 -13.25 -3.39
N GLY A 73 0.07 -14.14 -4.04
CA GLY A 73 1.18 -13.79 -4.93
C GLY A 73 2.54 -13.76 -4.24
N GLU A 74 3.53 -13.20 -4.92
CA GLU A 74 4.93 -13.19 -4.48
C GLU A 74 5.16 -12.37 -3.20
N ALA A 75 6.09 -12.83 -2.36
CA ALA A 75 6.60 -12.14 -1.17
C ALA A 75 7.59 -11.03 -1.53
N THR A 76 7.22 -10.18 -2.47
CA THR A 76 8.07 -9.07 -2.94
C THR A 76 7.20 -7.84 -3.15
N GLU A 77 7.66 -6.71 -2.62
CA GLU A 77 7.03 -5.41 -2.82
C GLU A 77 6.88 -5.10 -4.31
N ILE A 78 5.70 -4.66 -4.72
CA ILE A 78 5.44 -4.10 -6.05
C ILE A 78 6.39 -2.92 -6.31
N TRP A 79 6.67 -2.11 -5.29
CA TRP A 79 7.63 -1.01 -5.34
C TRP A 79 8.98 -1.45 -5.88
N ALA A 80 9.55 -2.50 -5.28
CA ALA A 80 10.82 -3.09 -5.69
C ALA A 80 10.70 -3.79 -7.06
N LYS A 81 9.70 -4.65 -7.23
CA LYS A 81 9.49 -5.43 -8.46
C LYS A 81 9.34 -4.54 -9.70
N ARG A 82 8.68 -3.40 -9.55
CA ARG A 82 8.42 -2.45 -10.66
C ARG A 82 9.42 -1.29 -10.74
N LYS A 83 10.40 -1.22 -9.83
CA LYS A 83 11.39 -0.13 -9.73
C LYS A 83 10.70 1.23 -9.70
N LEU A 84 9.68 1.37 -8.83
CA LEU A 84 8.81 2.55 -8.82
C LEU A 84 9.55 3.82 -8.40
N SER A 85 10.48 3.74 -7.45
CA SER A 85 11.41 4.82 -7.10
C SER A 85 12.06 5.44 -8.34
N LYS A 86 12.72 4.61 -9.16
CA LYS A 86 13.36 5.02 -10.42
C LYS A 86 12.37 5.65 -11.40
N LYS A 87 11.16 5.08 -11.54
CA LYS A 87 10.13 5.63 -12.43
C LYS A 87 9.61 6.98 -11.97
N MET A 88 9.64 7.23 -10.67
CA MET A 88 9.21 8.48 -10.04
C MET A 88 10.36 9.48 -9.88
N GLY A 89 11.57 9.16 -10.34
CA GLY A 89 12.75 10.04 -10.22
C GLY A 89 13.33 10.14 -8.81
N LEU A 90 12.99 9.18 -7.93
CA LEU A 90 13.53 9.08 -6.57
C LEU A 90 14.79 8.20 -6.59
N SER A 91 15.81 8.57 -5.83
CA SER A 91 16.96 7.68 -5.56
C SER A 91 16.55 6.57 -4.59
N ASP A 92 17.07 5.36 -4.82
CA ASP A 92 16.93 4.22 -3.89
C ASP A 92 17.71 4.44 -2.58
#